data_AF-A0A8S3G7I4-F1
#
_entry.id   AF-A0A8S3G7I4-F1
#
_cell.length_a   1.000
_cell.length_b   1.000
_cell.length_c   1.000
_cell.angle_alpha   90.00
_cell.angle_beta   90.00
_cell.angle_gamma   90.00
#
_symmetry.space_group_name_H-M   'P 1'
#
loop_
_entity.id
_entity.type
_entity.pdbx_description
1 polymer ?
#
loop_
_entity_poly.entity_id
_entity_poly.type
_entity_poly.pdbx_seq_one_letter_code
_entity_poly.pdbx_strand_id
1 'polypeptide(L)'
;MAKNAAIQRKVREYETFLNDRLRADLQRAWSERDRVFSEIAEYERLRVTLNTLDELYKSRKETDVDEPLNTQIDLGCSFFVQAECTVNNRIFISIGFGLFCELTYDEGKAYIDKKLPYLHEQEVELSKKIA
;
A
#
# COMPACT_ATOMS: atom_id res chain seq x y z
N MET A 1 32.86 -18.16 44.14
CA MET A 1 32.57 -18.99 42.97
C MET A 1 31.06 -19.07 42.64
N ALA A 2 30.17 -19.34 43.61
CA ALA A 2 28.73 -19.54 43.35
C ALA A 2 27.93 -18.33 42.83
N LYS A 3 28.31 -17.09 43.19
CA LYS A 3 27.61 -15.86 42.71
C LYS A 3 27.76 -15.64 41.19
N ASN A 4 28.90 -16.00 40.60
CA ASN A 4 29.11 -15.84 39.15
C ASN A 4 28.24 -16.79 38.32
N ALA A 5 28.00 -18.02 38.81
CA ALA A 5 27.15 -18.98 38.12
C ALA A 5 25.67 -18.53 38.08
N ALA A 6 25.18 -17.90 39.15
CA ALA A 6 23.82 -17.35 39.20
C ALA A 6 23.65 -16.13 38.29
N ILE A 7 24.67 -15.28 38.18
CA ILE A 7 24.68 -14.12 37.27
C ILE A 7 24.71 -14.57 35.82
N GLN A 8 25.56 -15.53 35.47
CA GLN A 8 25.65 -16.12 34.12
C GLN A 8 24.32 -16.74 33.66
N ARG A 9 23.59 -17.40 34.56
CA ARG A 9 22.27 -17.95 34.25
C ARG A 9 21.23 -16.88 33.96
N LYS A 10 21.21 -15.79 34.75
CA LYS A 10 20.33 -14.64 34.47
C LYS A 10 20.70 -13.94 33.17
N VAL A 11 22.00 -13.76 32.87
CA VAL A 11 22.46 -13.18 31.60
C VAL A 11 21.95 -14.01 30.43
N ARG A 12 22.03 -15.34 30.50
CA ARG A 12 21.54 -16.24 29.45
C ARG A 12 20.01 -16.19 29.29
N GLU A 13 19.26 -16.10 30.39
CA GLU A 13 17.81 -15.88 30.36
C GLU A 13 17.46 -14.52 29.73
N TYR A 14 18.22 -13.46 30.03
CA TYR A 14 18.06 -12.15 29.40
C TYR A 14 18.44 -12.15 27.92
N GLU A 15 19.52 -12.82 27.52
CA GLU A 15 19.90 -12.97 26.11
C GLU A 15 18.83 -13.73 25.32
N THR A 16 18.28 -14.80 25.89
CA THR A 16 17.21 -15.59 25.26
C THR A 16 15.95 -14.74 25.13
N PHE A 17 15.56 -14.02 26.18
CA PHE A 17 14.40 -13.12 26.14
C PHE A 17 14.56 -11.98 25.14
N LEU A 18 15.75 -11.36 25.09
CA LEU A 18 16.07 -10.29 24.16
C LEU A 18 16.04 -10.78 22.70
N ASN A 19 16.60 -11.95 22.45
CA ASN A 19 16.78 -12.46 21.09
C ASN A 19 15.52 -13.13 20.54
N ASP A 20 14.80 -13.90 21.36
CA ASP A 20 13.65 -14.68 20.88
C ASP A 20 12.34 -13.91 20.97
N ARG A 21 12.22 -12.96 21.90
CA ARG A 21 10.98 -12.20 22.10
C ARG A 21 11.11 -10.76 21.65
N LEU A 22 12.07 -10.01 22.19
CA LEU A 22 12.17 -8.58 21.89
C LEU A 22 12.52 -8.31 20.43
N ARG A 23 13.49 -9.05 19.85
CA ARG A 23 13.82 -8.94 18.42
C ARG A 23 12.70 -9.42 17.51
N ALA A 24 12.03 -10.53 17.84
CA ALA A 24 10.92 -11.04 17.04
C ALA A 24 9.72 -10.09 17.05
N ASP A 25 9.40 -9.52 18.22
CA ASP A 25 8.32 -8.55 18.35
C ASP A 25 8.65 -7.23 17.65
N LEU A 26 9.91 -6.77 17.72
CA LEU A 26 10.40 -5.63 16.94
C LEU A 26 10.25 -5.92 15.44
N GLN A 27 10.72 -7.08 14.96
CA GLN A 27 10.64 -7.44 13.55
C GLN A 27 9.18 -7.51 13.04
N ARG A 28 8.26 -8.03 13.86
CA ARG A 28 6.82 -8.01 13.55
C ARG A 28 6.29 -6.60 13.45
N ALA A 29 6.62 -5.73 14.40
CA ALA A 29 6.17 -4.34 14.37
C ALA A 29 6.71 -3.58 13.13
N TRP A 30 7.96 -3.83 12.74
CA TRP A 30 8.52 -3.30 11.49
C TRP A 30 7.80 -3.84 10.25
N SER A 31 7.47 -5.12 10.21
CA SER A 31 6.73 -5.72 9.09
C SER A 31 5.32 -5.15 8.95
N GLU A 32 4.61 -4.93 10.06
CA GLU A 32 3.28 -4.30 10.04
C GLU A 32 3.36 -2.86 9.54
N ARG A 33 4.37 -2.11 9.98
CA ARG A 33 4.65 -0.75 9.49
C ARG A 33 4.93 -0.75 7.99
N ASP A 34 5.79 -1.65 7.50
CA ASP A 34 6.11 -1.78 6.07
C ASP A 34 4.90 -2.13 5.22
N ARG A 35 3.98 -2.93 5.77
CA ARG A 35 2.71 -3.24 5.12
C ARG A 35 1.87 -1.98 4.94
N VAL A 36 1.70 -1.20 6.00
CA VAL A 36 0.93 0.05 5.95
C VAL A 36 1.59 1.07 5.02
N PHE A 37 2.91 1.19 5.04
CA PHE A 37 3.63 2.08 4.11
C PHE A 37 3.46 1.66 2.65
N SER A 38 3.51 0.36 2.38
CA SER A 38 3.28 -0.17 1.04
C SER A 38 1.86 0.15 0.57
N GLU A 39 0.87 -0.03 1.44
CA GLU A 39 -0.54 0.29 1.15
C GLU A 39 -0.73 1.79 0.88
N ILE A 40 -0.11 2.67 1.68
CA ILE A 40 -0.11 4.13 1.44
C ILE A 40 0.51 4.46 0.08
N ALA A 41 1.67 3.88 -0.25
CA ALA A 41 2.35 4.12 -1.52
C ALA A 41 1.52 3.65 -2.73
N GLU A 42 0.78 2.55 -2.59
CA GLU A 42 -0.15 2.07 -3.61
C GLU A 42 -1.33 3.03 -3.82
N TYR A 43 -1.95 3.53 -2.74
CA TYR A 43 -3.04 4.51 -2.84
C TYR A 43 -2.57 5.85 -3.43
N GLU A 44 -1.36 6.31 -3.07
CA GLU A 44 -0.78 7.52 -3.66
C GLU A 44 -0.51 7.33 -5.16
N ARG A 45 0.04 6.18 -5.56
CA ARG A 45 0.23 5.85 -6.97
C ARG A 45 -1.11 5.84 -7.71
N LEU A 46 -2.13 5.21 -7.14
CA LEU A 46 -3.48 5.19 -7.68
C LEU A 46 -4.01 6.62 -7.88
N ARG A 47 -3.86 7.51 -6.89
CA ARG A 47 -4.31 8.91 -6.99
C ARG A 47 -3.68 9.64 -8.18
N VAL A 48 -2.37 9.50 -8.37
CA VAL A 48 -1.65 10.11 -9.50
C VAL A 48 -2.16 9.54 -10.81
N THR A 49 -2.27 8.21 -10.93
CA THR A 49 -2.77 7.55 -12.14
C THR A 49 -4.20 7.99 -12.45
N LEU A 50 -5.09 8.10 -11.46
CA LEU A 50 -6.47 8.57 -11.66
C LEU A 50 -6.53 10.02 -12.14
N ASN A 51 -5.68 10.90 -11.64
CA ASN A 51 -5.60 12.28 -12.14
C ASN A 51 -5.16 12.32 -13.60
N THR A 52 -4.12 11.56 -13.96
CA THR A 52 -3.67 11.47 -15.36
C THR A 52 -4.74 10.91 -16.28
N LEU A 53 -5.47 9.87 -15.84
CA LEU A 53 -6.57 9.30 -16.62
C LEU A 53 -7.75 10.26 -16.79
N ASP A 54 -8.09 11.02 -15.74
CA ASP A 54 -9.15 12.03 -15.78
C ASP A 54 -8.81 13.20 -16.73
N GLU A 55 -7.55 13.67 -16.72
CA GLU A 55 -7.05 14.68 -17.66
C GLU A 55 -7.08 14.18 -19.11
N LEU A 56 -6.65 12.94 -19.34
CA LEU A 56 -6.72 12.28 -20.65
C LEU A 56 -8.17 12.08 -21.11
N TYR A 57 -9.10 11.80 -20.21
CA TYR A 57 -10.52 11.68 -20.53
C TYR A 57 -11.13 13.05 -20.89
N LYS A 58 -10.85 14.10 -20.12
CA LYS A 58 -11.36 15.47 -20.36
C LYS A 58 -10.86 16.04 -21.69
N SER A 59 -9.56 15.94 -21.96
CA SER A 59 -8.97 16.39 -23.24
C SER A 59 -9.53 15.65 -24.45
N ARG A 60 -9.81 14.34 -24.32
CA ARG A 60 -10.37 13.55 -25.41
C ARG A 60 -11.85 13.83 -25.67
N LYS A 61 -12.62 14.10 -24.62
CA LYS A 61 -14.04 14.53 -24.72
C LYS A 61 -14.20 15.87 -25.45
N GLU A 62 -13.21 16.77 -25.35
CA GLU A 62 -13.19 18.03 -26.11
C GLU A 62 -12.83 17.85 -27.59
N THR A 63 -12.19 16.73 -27.96
CA THR A 63 -11.69 16.51 -29.32
C THR A 63 -12.61 15.62 -30.17
N ASP A 64 -13.64 14.98 -29.58
CA ASP A 64 -14.64 14.12 -30.26
C ASP A 64 -14.01 12.98 -31.09
N VAL A 65 -12.82 12.50 -30.66
CA VAL A 65 -12.10 11.40 -31.29
C VAL A 65 -12.21 10.16 -30.40
N ASP A 66 -12.97 9.17 -30.89
CA ASP A 66 -13.17 7.85 -30.27
C ASP A 66 -11.93 6.95 -30.52
N GLU A 67 -10.73 7.48 -30.28
CA GLU A 67 -9.49 6.76 -30.48
C GLU A 67 -9.23 5.84 -29.28
N PRO A 68 -8.89 4.56 -29.52
CA PRO A 68 -8.58 3.63 -28.45
C PRO A 68 -7.22 3.93 -27.80
N LEU A 69 -7.14 3.82 -26.47
CA LEU A 69 -5.90 4.05 -25.72
C LEU A 69 -5.00 2.80 -25.81
N ASN A 70 -3.89 2.92 -26.52
CA ASN A 70 -2.83 1.92 -26.50
C ASN A 70 -2.04 2.04 -25.19
N THR A 71 -2.24 1.09 -24.29
CA THR A 71 -1.50 0.97 -23.03
C THR A 71 -0.57 -0.22 -23.08
N GLN A 72 0.60 -0.09 -22.47
CA GLN A 72 1.50 -1.21 -22.27
C GLN A 72 1.36 -1.67 -20.80
N ILE A 73 0.89 -2.89 -20.61
CA ILE A 73 0.61 -3.46 -19.28
C ILE A 73 1.63 -4.57 -19.02
N ASP A 74 2.21 -4.57 -17.83
CA ASP A 74 3.06 -5.67 -17.36
C ASP A 74 2.18 -6.81 -16.80
N LEU A 75 2.32 -8.01 -17.35
CA LEU A 75 1.63 -9.22 -16.89
C LEU A 75 2.46 -10.01 -15.86
N GLY A 76 3.68 -9.57 -15.54
CA GLY A 76 4.60 -10.20 -14.60
C GLY A 76 5.91 -10.65 -15.24
N CYS A 77 6.96 -10.77 -14.43
CA CYS A 77 8.32 -11.14 -14.87
C CYS A 77 8.87 -10.26 -16.01
N SER A 78 8.57 -8.96 -15.99
CA SER A 78 8.94 -8.00 -17.04
C SER A 78 8.36 -8.36 -18.41
N PHE A 79 7.18 -8.98 -18.45
CA PHE A 79 6.48 -9.31 -19.67
C PHE A 79 5.41 -8.26 -19.98
N PHE A 80 5.69 -7.43 -20.97
CA PHE A 80 4.84 -6.31 -21.33
C PHE A 80 3.96 -6.65 -22.53
N VAL A 81 2.66 -6.41 -22.41
CA VAL A 81 1.66 -6.58 -23.49
C VAL A 81 1.07 -5.23 -23.85
N GLN A 82 0.90 -4.99 -25.16
CA GLN A 82 0.11 -3.87 -25.65
C GLN A 82 -1.36 -4.23 -25.60
N ALA A 83 -2.13 -3.44 -24.85
CA ALA A 83 -3.57 -3.56 -24.71
C ALA A 83 -4.24 -2.28 -25.23
N GLU A 84 -5.25 -2.48 -26.05
CA GLU A 84 -6.09 -1.43 -26.58
C GLU A 84 -7.30 -1.26 -25.65
N CYS A 85 -7.44 -0.11 -25.01
CA CYS A 85 -8.52 0.16 -24.06
C CYS A 85 -9.42 1.30 -24.54
N THR A 86 -10.72 1.07 -24.55
CA THR A 86 -11.73 2.12 -24.68
C THR A 86 -11.71 2.98 -23.43
N VAL A 87 -11.56 4.29 -23.58
CA VAL A 87 -11.48 5.19 -22.42
C VAL A 87 -12.85 5.41 -21.84
N ASN A 88 -13.08 4.76 -20.70
CA ASN A 88 -14.29 4.91 -19.91
C ASN A 88 -14.05 5.88 -18.75
N ASN A 89 -15.10 6.56 -18.31
CA ASN A 89 -15.08 7.41 -17.10
C ASN A 89 -15.16 6.61 -15.79
N ARG A 90 -14.81 5.32 -15.83
CA ARG A 90 -15.12 4.37 -14.76
C ARG A 90 -13.93 3.46 -14.49
N ILE A 91 -13.71 3.20 -13.21
CA ILE A 91 -12.62 2.41 -12.68
C ILE A 91 -13.16 1.39 -11.69
N PHE A 92 -12.47 0.26 -11.55
CA PHE A 92 -12.76 -0.71 -10.51
C PHE A 92 -11.78 -0.54 -9.35
N ILE A 93 -12.30 -0.19 -8.18
CA ILE A 93 -11.51 -0.09 -6.94
C ILE A 93 -11.87 -1.26 -6.04
N SER A 94 -10.84 -1.95 -5.52
CA SER A 94 -11.01 -2.97 -4.48
C SER A 94 -11.39 -2.30 -3.15
N ILE A 95 -12.58 -2.59 -2.64
CA ILE A 95 -13.05 -2.08 -1.34
C ILE A 95 -12.66 -3.04 -0.20
N GLY A 96 -12.20 -4.25 -0.54
CA GLY A 96 -11.82 -5.30 0.40
C GLY A 96 -12.73 -6.53 0.29
N PHE A 97 -12.38 -7.61 1.01
CA PHE A 97 -13.10 -8.90 0.97
C PHE A 97 -13.29 -9.50 -0.43
N GLY A 98 -12.42 -9.15 -1.38
CA GLY A 98 -12.54 -9.59 -2.78
C GLY A 98 -13.65 -8.89 -3.56
N LEU A 99 -14.21 -7.80 -3.04
CA LEU A 99 -15.23 -6.99 -3.70
C LEU A 99 -14.58 -5.81 -4.44
N PHE A 100 -14.99 -5.64 -5.69
CA PHE A 100 -14.60 -4.52 -6.54
C PHE A 100 -15.83 -3.65 -6.80
N CYS A 101 -15.68 -2.35 -6.64
CA CYS A 101 -16.73 -1.39 -6.93
C CYS A 101 -16.36 -0.56 -8.14
N GLU A 102 -17.32 -0.43 -9.05
CA GLU A 102 -17.21 0.44 -10.20
C GLU A 102 -17.52 1.88 -9.75
N LEU A 103 -16.51 2.75 -9.81
CA LEU A 103 -16.60 4.15 -9.40
C LEU A 103 -16.19 5.06 -10.55
N THR A 104 -16.69 6.29 -10.53
CA THR A 104 -16.17 7.35 -11.41
C THR A 104 -14.82 7.88 -10.92
N TYR A 105 -14.09 8.62 -11.77
CA TYR A 105 -12.80 9.20 -11.35
C TYR A 105 -12.94 10.14 -10.14
N ASP A 106 -14.00 10.96 -10.09
CA ASP A 106 -14.25 11.86 -8.96
C ASP A 106 -14.60 11.11 -7.67
N GLU A 107 -15.44 10.07 -7.76
CA GLU A 107 -15.77 9.22 -6.61
C GLU A 107 -14.55 8.42 -6.12
N GLY A 108 -13.70 7.96 -7.05
CA GLY A 108 -12.44 7.29 -6.72
C GLY A 108 -11.47 8.20 -5.99
N LYS A 109 -11.31 9.45 -6.44
CA LYS A 109 -10.50 10.47 -5.72
C LYS A 109 -11.06 10.74 -4.33
N ALA A 110 -12.38 10.93 -4.21
CA ALA A 110 -13.03 11.13 -2.92
C ALA A 110 -12.90 9.93 -1.97
N TYR A 111 -12.86 8.71 -2.50
CA TYR A 111 -12.57 7.51 -1.72
C TYR A 111 -11.13 7.49 -1.22
N ILE A 112 -10.15 7.78 -2.09
CA ILE A 112 -8.74 7.82 -1.73
C ILE A 112 -8.48 8.91 -0.67
N ASP A 113 -9.03 10.11 -0.86
CA ASP A 113 -8.86 11.23 0.08
C ASP A 113 -9.42 10.95 1.48
N LYS A 114 -10.43 10.07 1.60
CA LYS A 114 -10.93 9.59 2.90
C LYS A 114 -10.07 8.45 3.48
N LYS A 115 -9.53 7.60 2.62
CA LYS A 115 -8.79 6.39 3.01
C LYS A 115 -7.36 6.73 3.45
N LEU A 116 -6.69 7.65 2.76
CA LEU A 116 -5.32 8.07 3.03
C LEU A 116 -5.08 8.60 4.46
N PRO A 117 -5.90 9.54 5.01
CA PRO A 117 -5.71 10.02 6.37
C PRO A 117 -5.94 8.92 7.42
N TYR A 118 -6.86 7.99 7.18
CA TYR A 118 -7.08 6.84 8.05
C TYR A 118 -5.85 5.91 8.10
N LEU A 119 -5.23 5.64 6.94
CA LEU A 119 -3.98 4.86 6.89
C LEU A 119 -2.83 5.60 7.57
N HIS A 120 -2.75 6.92 7.40
CA HIS A 120 -1.69 7.71 8.04
C HIS A 120 -1.84 7.76 9.56
N GLU A 121 -3.07 7.82 10.08
CA GLU A 121 -3.34 7.71 11.52
C GLU A 121 -2.91 6.34 12.07
N GLN A 122 -3.21 5.26 11.35
CA GLN A 122 -2.74 3.92 11.71
C GLN A 122 -1.21 3.81 11.69
N GLU A 123 -0.54 4.42 10.71
CA GLU A 123 0.92 4.48 10.63
C GLU A 123 1.51 5.20 11.85
N VAL A 124 0.97 6.36 12.23
CA VAL A 124 1.42 7.11 13.42
C VAL A 124 1.23 6.29 14.71
N GLU A 125 0.11 5.56 14.85
CA GLU A 125 -0.10 4.68 16.00
C GLU A 125 0.87 3.50 16.04
N LEU A 126 1.17 2.90 14.89
CA LEU A 126 2.15 1.81 14.75
C LEU A 126 3.57 2.31 15.04
N SER A 127 3.93 3.48 14.53
CA SER A 127 5.22 4.14 14.78
C SER A 127 5.41 4.48 16.27
N LYS A 128 4.35 4.86 16.99
CA LYS A 128 4.38 5.06 18.46
C LYS A 128 4.56 3.77 19.26
N LYS A 129 4.14 2.61 18.74
CA LYS A 129 4.31 1.32 19.41
C LYS A 129 5.72 0.73 19.27
N ILE A 130 6.51 1.25 18.33
CA ILE A 130 7.89 0.83 18.06
C ILE A 130 8.91 1.67 18.86
N ALA A 131 8.56 2.92 19.19
CA ALA A 131 9.38 3.84 19.99
C ALA A 131 9.22 3.58 21.51
#